data_AF-A0A937VV95-F1
#
_entry.id   AF-A0A937VV95-F1
#
_cell.length_a   1.000
_cell.length_b   1.000
_cell.length_c   1.000
_cell.angle_alpha   90.00
_cell.angle_beta   90.00
_cell.angle_gamma   90.00
#
_symmetry.space_group_name_H-M   'P 1'
#
loop_
_entity.id
_entity.type
_entity.pdbx_description
1 polymer ?
#
loop_
_entity_poly.entity_id
_entity_poly.type
_entity_poly.pdbx_seq_one_letter_code
_entity_poly.pdbx_strand_id
1 'polypeptide(L)'
;MKIRSTIIILVLISTPALTLFKLDKTKTKKNDGFSINQIYSNHKHRQSWKHELCANISKEHLNSIFSKTFFYLGKGHQSVVFENKEDQVVIKFYKFPSEMREFSFFSHPLSQFSKKRQSIFKYNLSKYHNTIESHCLAFSSYAKESGMLAAQLSKSTDCPYTITLVDRMGRNYFVSLKDTHFILQKKGSRFFDKLNCLLANGNEDDIKKVIHNTFMFIKQRSLQGIIDDDPVLSKNFGLYELQPFQLDTGRLRESSFSISRQDAKQETLKITAALEDWINKNCPQLLNYYLESSKDL
;
A
#
# COMPACT_ATOMS: atom_id res chain seq x y z
N MET A 1 -60.80 -1.49 -7.45
CA MET A 1 -59.98 -2.57 -8.05
C MET A 1 -58.53 -2.17 -8.39
N LYS A 2 -58.25 -0.96 -8.90
CA LYS A 2 -56.89 -0.54 -9.33
C LYS A 2 -55.82 -0.45 -8.22
N ILE A 3 -56.19 -0.13 -6.98
CA ILE A 3 -55.23 0.06 -5.86
C ILE A 3 -54.57 -1.26 -5.41
N ARG A 4 -55.31 -2.39 -5.48
CA ARG A 4 -54.78 -3.70 -5.07
C ARG A 4 -53.71 -4.22 -6.06
N SER A 5 -53.85 -3.93 -7.35
CA SER A 5 -52.89 -4.33 -8.39
C SER A 5 -51.55 -3.58 -8.26
N THR A 6 -51.56 -2.29 -7.92
CA THR A 6 -50.33 -1.49 -7.76
C THR A 6 -49.50 -1.92 -6.53
N ILE A 7 -50.17 -2.28 -5.43
CA ILE A 7 -49.50 -2.77 -4.20
C ILE A 7 -48.84 -4.13 -4.44
N ILE A 8 -49.50 -5.04 -5.18
CA ILE A 8 -48.94 -6.35 -5.53
C ILE A 8 -47.69 -6.21 -6.41
N ILE A 9 -47.68 -5.28 -7.37
CA ILE A 9 -46.51 -5.01 -8.23
C ILE A 9 -45.33 -4.43 -7.42
N LEU A 10 -45.59 -3.49 -6.49
CA LEU A 10 -44.55 -2.94 -5.61
C LEU A 10 -43.95 -3.99 -4.67
N VAL A 11 -44.75 -4.92 -4.15
CA VAL A 11 -44.27 -6.04 -3.31
C VAL A 11 -43.47 -7.06 -4.14
N LEU A 12 -43.92 -7.36 -5.37
CA LEU A 12 -43.23 -8.27 -6.29
C LEU A 12 -41.91 -7.71 -6.85
N ILE A 13 -41.72 -6.39 -6.93
CA ILE A 13 -40.45 -5.79 -7.35
C ILE A 13 -39.50 -5.60 -6.16
N SER A 14 -40.03 -5.30 -4.97
CA SER A 14 -39.20 -5.05 -3.78
C SER A 14 -38.57 -6.32 -3.19
N THR A 15 -39.24 -7.47 -3.29
CA THR A 15 -38.70 -8.74 -2.76
C THR A 15 -37.48 -9.28 -3.55
N PRO A 16 -37.49 -9.35 -4.90
CA PRO A 16 -36.30 -9.67 -5.70
C PRO A 16 -35.17 -8.66 -5.47
N ALA A 17 -35.49 -7.36 -5.43
CA ALA A 17 -34.51 -6.29 -5.20
C ALA A 17 -33.82 -6.45 -3.84
N LEU A 18 -34.57 -6.75 -2.77
CA LEU A 18 -34.01 -7.02 -1.44
C LEU A 18 -33.15 -8.29 -1.40
N THR A 19 -33.54 -9.36 -2.11
CA THR A 19 -32.71 -10.57 -2.21
C THR A 19 -31.43 -10.34 -3.01
N LEU A 20 -31.49 -9.62 -4.12
CA LEU A 20 -30.32 -9.22 -4.91
C LEU A 20 -29.38 -8.33 -4.09
N PHE A 21 -29.92 -7.39 -3.32
CA PHE A 21 -29.14 -6.51 -2.46
C PHE A 21 -28.45 -7.26 -1.30
N LYS A 22 -29.13 -8.26 -0.71
CA LYS A 22 -28.52 -9.13 0.32
C LYS A 22 -27.43 -10.02 -0.27
N LEU A 23 -27.65 -10.63 -1.44
CA LEU A 23 -26.66 -11.44 -2.14
C LEU A 23 -25.42 -10.61 -2.51
N ASP A 24 -25.60 -9.38 -2.97
CA ASP A 24 -24.50 -8.47 -3.27
C ASP A 24 -23.69 -8.09 -2.02
N LYS A 25 -24.35 -7.81 -0.89
CA LYS A 25 -23.69 -7.57 0.41
C LYS A 25 -22.89 -8.77 0.92
N THR A 26 -23.38 -9.99 0.70
CA THR A 26 -22.65 -11.20 1.10
C THR A 26 -21.43 -11.48 0.21
N LYS A 27 -21.57 -11.27 -1.12
CA LYS A 27 -20.46 -11.40 -2.07
C LYS A 27 -19.38 -10.34 -1.83
N THR A 28 -19.77 -9.11 -1.56
CA THR A 28 -18.83 -8.04 -1.22
C THR A 28 -18.06 -8.34 0.07
N LYS A 29 -18.70 -8.84 1.14
CA LYS A 29 -17.97 -9.27 2.35
C LYS A 29 -16.97 -10.40 2.08
N LYS A 30 -17.34 -11.39 1.26
CA LYS A 30 -16.44 -12.49 0.88
C LYS A 30 -15.22 -12.02 0.09
N ASN A 31 -15.34 -10.91 -0.64
CA ASN A 31 -14.24 -10.27 -1.38
C ASN A 31 -13.59 -9.11 -0.61
N ASP A 32 -13.73 -9.04 0.73
CA ASP A 32 -13.15 -7.96 1.55
C ASP A 32 -13.58 -6.53 1.11
N GLY A 33 -14.78 -6.47 0.52
CA GLY A 33 -15.37 -5.27 -0.08
C GLY A 33 -14.57 -4.74 -1.28
N PHE A 34 -13.73 -5.55 -1.91
CA PHE A 34 -13.04 -5.20 -3.15
C PHE A 34 -14.01 -5.21 -4.33
N SER A 35 -13.83 -4.22 -5.21
CA SER A 35 -14.47 -4.11 -6.51
C SER A 35 -13.47 -3.47 -7.46
N ILE A 36 -13.41 -3.95 -8.70
CA ILE A 36 -12.46 -3.45 -9.69
C ILE A 36 -12.64 -1.94 -9.96
N ASN A 37 -13.86 -1.41 -9.85
CA ASN A 37 -14.11 0.02 -10.01
C ASN A 37 -13.42 0.89 -8.95
N GLN A 38 -12.87 0.30 -7.88
CA GLN A 38 -12.14 1.03 -6.85
C GLN A 38 -10.75 1.47 -7.31
N ILE A 39 -10.18 0.86 -8.34
CA ILE A 39 -8.82 1.19 -8.82
C ILE A 39 -8.82 2.19 -10.00
N TYR A 40 -10.00 2.62 -10.43
CA TYR A 40 -10.19 3.61 -11.49
C TYR A 40 -10.71 4.94 -10.94
N SER A 41 -10.25 6.04 -11.52
CA SER A 41 -10.58 7.41 -11.10
C SER A 41 -10.78 8.33 -12.29
N ASN A 42 -11.79 9.21 -12.20
CA ASN A 42 -12.03 10.28 -13.19
C ASN A 42 -11.26 11.57 -12.85
N HIS A 43 -10.46 11.57 -11.78
CA HIS A 43 -9.82 12.80 -11.32
C HIS A 43 -8.68 13.25 -12.24
N LYS A 44 -8.75 14.51 -12.69
CA LYS A 44 -7.70 15.15 -13.49
C LYS A 44 -6.43 15.34 -12.64
N HIS A 45 -5.29 14.97 -13.20
CA HIS A 45 -4.02 14.98 -12.47
C HIS A 45 -3.40 16.38 -12.39
N ARG A 46 -2.55 16.60 -11.38
CA ARG A 46 -1.64 17.75 -11.35
C ARG A 46 -0.57 17.55 -12.42
N GLN A 47 -0.25 18.60 -13.17
CA GLN A 47 0.82 18.58 -14.19
C GLN A 47 2.21 18.25 -13.59
N SER A 48 2.41 18.50 -12.30
CA SER A 48 3.68 18.22 -11.62
C SER A 48 3.93 16.73 -11.35
N TRP A 49 2.93 15.87 -11.56
CA TRP A 49 3.11 14.43 -11.42
C TRP A 49 3.61 13.84 -12.72
N LYS A 50 4.66 13.02 -12.65
CA LYS A 50 5.17 12.32 -13.84
C LYS A 50 4.05 11.46 -14.44
N HIS A 51 3.82 11.67 -15.73
CA HIS A 51 2.84 10.94 -16.54
C HIS A 51 3.35 9.61 -17.05
N GLU A 52 4.64 9.33 -16.86
CA GLU A 52 5.29 8.16 -17.43
C GLU A 52 5.45 7.05 -16.38
N LEU A 53 5.39 5.81 -16.84
CA LEU A 53 5.81 4.66 -16.08
C LEU A 53 7.30 4.82 -15.73
N CYS A 54 7.59 4.97 -14.44
CA CYS A 54 8.95 5.02 -13.96
C CYS A 54 9.35 3.62 -13.49
N ALA A 55 10.51 3.11 -13.91
CA ALA A 55 10.99 1.79 -13.51
C ALA A 55 12.50 1.77 -13.24
N ASN A 56 12.89 0.97 -12.23
CA ASN A 56 14.27 0.75 -11.82
C ASN A 56 14.79 -0.65 -12.23
N ILE A 57 14.04 -1.33 -13.09
CA ILE A 57 14.38 -2.64 -13.66
C ILE A 57 14.21 -2.59 -15.18
N SER A 58 14.84 -3.53 -15.89
CA SER A 58 14.79 -3.55 -17.35
C SER A 58 13.37 -3.81 -17.88
N LYS A 59 13.13 -3.39 -19.13
CA LYS A 59 11.84 -3.59 -19.81
C LYS A 59 11.53 -5.07 -19.98
N GLU A 60 12.53 -5.90 -20.22
CA GLU A 60 12.39 -7.36 -20.34
C GLU A 60 11.92 -7.97 -19.02
N HIS A 61 12.47 -7.49 -17.89
CA HIS A 61 12.05 -7.93 -16.57
C HIS A 61 10.61 -7.49 -16.26
N LEU A 62 10.22 -6.25 -16.62
CA LEU A 62 8.83 -5.81 -16.50
C LEU A 62 7.88 -6.64 -17.37
N ASN A 63 8.25 -6.91 -18.62
CA ASN A 63 7.46 -7.76 -19.52
C ASN A 63 7.24 -9.14 -18.89
N SER A 64 8.30 -9.74 -18.34
CA SER A 64 8.22 -11.03 -17.64
C SER A 64 7.22 -10.97 -16.48
N ILE A 65 7.39 -10.01 -15.56
CA ILE A 65 6.52 -9.85 -14.38
C ILE A 65 5.06 -9.60 -14.79
N PHE A 66 4.81 -8.66 -15.69
CA PHE A 66 3.46 -8.24 -16.07
C PHE A 66 2.74 -9.23 -16.99
N SER A 67 3.47 -10.16 -17.64
CA SER A 67 2.86 -11.27 -18.37
C SER A 67 2.17 -12.30 -17.46
N LYS A 68 2.53 -12.32 -16.17
CA LYS A 68 2.02 -13.28 -15.20
C LYS A 68 0.77 -12.78 -14.49
N THR A 69 0.10 -13.73 -13.85
CA THR A 69 -1.11 -13.46 -13.07
C THR A 69 -0.78 -12.96 -11.66
N PHE A 70 -1.55 -11.99 -11.17
CA PHE A 70 -1.48 -11.48 -9.81
C PHE A 70 -2.73 -11.86 -9.01
N PHE A 71 -2.53 -12.41 -7.81
CA PHE A 71 -3.60 -12.89 -6.95
C PHE A 71 -3.86 -11.91 -5.80
N TYR A 72 -5.12 -11.73 -5.43
CA TYR A 72 -5.50 -10.85 -4.33
C TYR A 72 -4.78 -11.23 -3.04
N LEU A 73 -4.00 -10.30 -2.49
CA LEU A 73 -3.30 -10.47 -1.23
C LEU A 73 -4.07 -9.80 -0.08
N GLY A 74 -4.59 -8.59 -0.31
CA GLY A 74 -5.29 -7.87 0.72
C GLY A 74 -5.64 -6.44 0.32
N LYS A 75 -6.28 -5.73 1.24
CA LYS A 75 -6.72 -4.35 1.02
C LYS A 75 -6.49 -3.51 2.27
N GLY A 76 -5.87 -2.36 2.05
CA GLY A 76 -5.68 -1.32 3.06
C GLY A 76 -6.67 -0.18 2.91
N HIS A 77 -6.40 0.90 3.65
CA HIS A 77 -7.21 2.11 3.57
C HIS A 77 -7.06 2.80 2.21
N GLN A 78 -5.85 2.84 1.66
CA GLN A 78 -5.51 3.61 0.45
C GLN A 78 -5.21 2.76 -0.77
N SER A 79 -4.95 1.46 -0.59
CA SER A 79 -4.56 0.58 -1.70
C SER A 79 -5.21 -0.80 -1.62
N VAL A 80 -5.25 -1.46 -2.76
CA VAL A 80 -5.55 -2.89 -2.90
C VAL A 80 -4.29 -3.56 -3.42
N VAL A 81 -3.92 -4.69 -2.84
CA VAL A 81 -2.64 -5.36 -3.10
C VAL A 81 -2.90 -6.72 -3.73
N PHE A 82 -2.20 -6.96 -4.82
CA PHE A 82 -2.15 -8.28 -5.47
C PHE A 82 -0.70 -8.75 -5.51
N GLU A 83 -0.49 -10.05 -5.40
CA GLU A 83 0.83 -10.66 -5.38
C GLU A 83 1.06 -11.56 -6.58
N ASN A 84 2.29 -11.57 -7.07
CA ASN A 84 2.83 -12.66 -7.84
C ASN A 84 3.80 -13.44 -6.93
N LYS A 85 3.47 -14.70 -6.64
CA LYS A 85 4.28 -15.53 -5.72
C LYS A 85 5.57 -16.02 -6.35
N GLU A 86 5.60 -16.20 -7.67
CA GLU A 86 6.79 -16.73 -8.36
C GLU A 86 7.92 -15.71 -8.33
N ASP A 87 7.64 -14.47 -8.69
CA ASP A 87 8.63 -13.40 -8.73
C ASP A 87 8.81 -12.68 -7.38
N GLN A 88 8.07 -13.11 -6.34
CA GLN A 88 8.07 -12.47 -5.01
C GLN A 88 7.86 -10.95 -5.12
N VAL A 89 6.82 -10.53 -5.85
CA VAL A 89 6.45 -9.12 -6.01
C VAL A 89 4.99 -8.89 -5.65
N VAL A 90 4.66 -7.64 -5.34
CA VAL A 90 3.30 -7.16 -5.19
C VAL A 90 3.06 -5.97 -6.10
N ILE A 91 1.86 -5.90 -6.66
CA ILE A 91 1.33 -4.70 -7.29
C ILE A 91 0.25 -4.11 -6.38
N LYS A 92 0.42 -2.83 -6.06
CA LYS A 92 -0.48 -2.05 -5.21
C LYS A 92 -1.20 -1.04 -6.07
N PHE A 93 -2.52 -1.19 -6.19
CA PHE A 93 -3.37 -0.21 -6.85
C PHE A 93 -3.92 0.78 -5.84
N TYR A 94 -3.96 2.07 -6.20
CA TYR A 94 -4.63 3.06 -5.38
C TYR A 94 -6.14 2.82 -5.38
N LYS A 95 -6.73 3.02 -4.21
CA LYS A 95 -8.16 2.83 -3.98
C LYS A 95 -8.85 4.19 -3.90
N PHE A 96 -9.76 4.43 -4.82
CA PHE A 96 -10.53 5.66 -4.87
C PHE A 96 -11.84 5.54 -4.07
N PRO A 97 -12.15 6.52 -3.19
CA PRO A 97 -13.46 6.61 -2.55
C PRO A 97 -14.54 6.88 -3.60
N SER A 98 -15.80 6.57 -3.29
CA SER A 98 -16.91 6.62 -4.27
C SER A 98 -17.05 7.94 -5.02
N GLU A 99 -16.71 9.05 -4.37
CA GLU A 99 -16.78 10.41 -4.88
C GLU A 99 -15.69 10.71 -5.92
N MET A 100 -14.60 9.93 -5.92
CA MET A 100 -13.46 10.09 -6.83
C MET A 100 -13.43 9.02 -7.93
N ARG A 101 -14.29 7.99 -7.86
CA ARG A 101 -14.36 6.92 -8.85
C ARG A 101 -14.92 7.40 -10.18
N GLU A 102 -14.66 6.61 -11.21
CA GLU A 102 -15.38 6.76 -12.47
C GLU A 102 -16.88 6.56 -12.24
N PHE A 103 -17.69 7.45 -12.81
CA PHE A 103 -19.15 7.47 -12.64
C PHE A 103 -19.66 7.65 -11.20
N SER A 104 -18.97 8.49 -10.40
CA SER A 104 -19.38 8.82 -9.03
C SER A 104 -20.83 9.32 -8.89
N PHE A 105 -21.42 9.88 -9.97
CA PHE A 105 -22.82 10.33 -10.00
C PHE A 105 -23.82 9.19 -9.76
N PHE A 106 -23.53 7.94 -10.14
CA PHE A 106 -24.43 6.82 -9.84
C PHE A 106 -24.44 6.48 -8.35
N SER A 107 -23.32 6.73 -7.66
CA SER A 107 -23.24 6.51 -6.22
C SER A 107 -23.89 7.65 -5.44
N HIS A 108 -23.73 8.89 -5.91
CA HIS A 108 -24.19 10.10 -5.22
C HIS A 108 -24.67 11.18 -6.21
N PRO A 109 -25.87 11.05 -6.81
CA PRO A 109 -26.33 11.93 -7.89
C PRO A 109 -26.53 13.39 -7.46
N LEU A 110 -26.81 13.64 -6.18
CA LEU A 110 -26.97 14.98 -5.62
C LEU A 110 -25.73 15.49 -4.86
N SER A 111 -24.58 14.80 -4.99
CA SER A 111 -23.36 15.14 -4.23
C SER A 111 -22.88 16.58 -4.45
N GLN A 112 -23.03 17.11 -5.66
CA GLN A 112 -22.65 18.48 -6.00
C GLN A 112 -23.42 19.56 -5.22
N PHE A 113 -24.61 19.25 -4.71
CA PHE A 113 -25.42 20.19 -3.92
C PHE A 113 -25.18 20.06 -2.40
N SER A 114 -24.45 19.02 -1.97
CA SER A 114 -24.18 18.78 -0.56
C SER A 114 -22.83 19.36 -0.16
N LYS A 115 -22.84 20.47 0.61
CA LYS A 115 -21.61 21.05 1.20
C LYS A 115 -20.78 20.02 1.96
N LYS A 116 -21.44 19.10 2.68
CA LYS A 116 -20.79 17.98 3.39
C LYS A 116 -20.02 17.06 2.43
N ARG A 117 -20.63 16.65 1.32
CA ARG A 117 -19.96 15.79 0.31
C ARG A 117 -18.81 16.52 -0.38
N GLN A 118 -18.97 17.81 -0.70
CA GLN A 118 -17.88 18.62 -1.24
C GLN A 118 -16.68 18.69 -0.28
N SER A 119 -16.93 18.86 1.03
CA SER A 119 -15.88 18.85 2.06
C SER A 119 -15.19 17.48 2.15
N ILE A 120 -15.94 16.38 2.15
CA ILE A 120 -15.39 15.01 2.13
C ILE A 120 -14.53 14.78 0.88
N PHE A 121 -15.00 15.22 -0.29
CA PHE A 121 -14.24 15.13 -1.53
C PHE A 121 -12.91 15.89 -1.44
N LYS A 122 -12.92 17.16 -0.99
CA LYS A 122 -11.71 17.98 -0.82
C LYS A 122 -10.71 17.33 0.16
N TYR A 123 -11.21 16.80 1.26
CA TYR A 123 -10.39 16.09 2.24
C TYR A 123 -9.73 14.84 1.65
N ASN A 124 -10.51 13.98 0.99
CA ASN A 124 -9.99 12.77 0.35
C ASN A 124 -9.00 13.09 -0.76
N LEU A 125 -9.26 14.16 -1.52
CA LEU A 125 -8.36 14.62 -2.57
C LEU A 125 -7.02 15.10 -2.01
N SER A 126 -7.03 15.90 -0.94
CA SER A 126 -5.80 16.32 -0.26
C SER A 126 -5.01 15.13 0.29
N LYS A 127 -5.68 14.16 0.92
CA LYS A 127 -5.03 12.91 1.36
C LYS A 127 -4.40 12.14 0.20
N TYR A 128 -5.13 12.03 -0.91
CA TYR A 128 -4.63 11.37 -2.10
C TYR A 128 -3.38 12.07 -2.64
N HIS A 129 -3.36 13.41 -2.69
CA HIS A 129 -2.19 14.18 -3.13
C HIS A 129 -0.97 13.93 -2.26
N ASN A 130 -1.11 14.04 -0.94
CA ASN A 130 -0.01 13.81 -0.01
C ASN A 130 0.56 12.39 -0.18
N THR A 131 -0.30 11.40 -0.36
CA THR A 131 0.15 10.02 -0.59
C THR A 131 0.84 9.87 -1.94
N ILE A 132 0.38 10.50 -3.02
CA ILE A 132 1.07 10.45 -4.31
C ILE A 132 2.44 11.11 -4.23
N GLU A 133 2.53 12.31 -3.63
CA GLU A 133 3.80 13.03 -3.42
C GLU A 133 4.80 12.19 -2.61
N SER A 134 4.33 11.55 -1.54
CA SER A 134 5.11 10.61 -0.74
C SER A 134 5.65 9.43 -1.55
N HIS A 135 4.85 8.86 -2.45
CA HIS A 135 5.31 7.76 -3.30
C HIS A 135 6.22 8.22 -4.45
N CYS A 136 6.04 9.45 -4.96
CA CYS A 136 7.00 10.06 -5.87
C CYS A 136 8.38 10.16 -5.21
N LEU A 137 8.44 10.68 -3.98
CA LEU A 137 9.65 10.76 -3.17
C LEU A 137 10.27 9.38 -2.93
N ALA A 138 9.43 8.42 -2.52
CA ALA A 138 9.86 7.05 -2.29
C ALA A 138 10.52 6.45 -3.55
N PHE A 139 9.94 6.69 -4.73
CA PHE A 139 10.48 6.17 -5.98
C PHE A 139 11.75 6.92 -6.43
N SER A 140 11.79 8.25 -6.32
CA SER A 140 12.92 9.03 -6.82
C SER A 140 14.17 8.91 -5.96
N SER A 141 13.99 8.83 -4.63
CA SER A 141 15.07 9.03 -3.67
C SER A 141 15.25 7.84 -2.72
N TYR A 142 14.30 6.90 -2.68
CA TYR A 142 14.24 5.81 -1.70
C TYR A 142 13.82 4.46 -2.31
N ALA A 143 14.00 4.28 -3.62
CA ALA A 143 13.45 3.13 -4.33
C ALA A 143 14.08 1.81 -3.89
N LYS A 144 15.38 1.81 -3.63
CA LYS A 144 16.11 0.61 -3.19
C LYS A 144 15.61 0.16 -1.81
N GLU A 145 15.48 1.10 -0.90
CA GLU A 145 15.09 0.93 0.49
C GLU A 145 13.60 0.63 0.66
N SER A 146 12.75 1.10 -0.26
CA SER A 146 11.34 0.73 -0.35
C SER A 146 11.11 -0.54 -1.18
N GLY A 147 12.13 -1.04 -1.90
CA GLY A 147 11.97 -2.17 -2.81
C GLY A 147 11.05 -1.88 -4.00
N MET A 148 10.87 -0.61 -4.37
CA MET A 148 10.06 -0.22 -5.53
C MET A 148 10.77 -0.55 -6.84
N LEU A 149 10.08 -1.31 -7.68
CA LEU A 149 10.57 -1.75 -8.98
C LEU A 149 10.03 -0.87 -10.11
N ALA A 150 8.75 -0.49 -10.01
CA ALA A 150 8.11 0.43 -10.95
C ALA A 150 6.95 1.17 -10.30
N ALA A 151 6.61 2.35 -10.80
CA ALA A 151 5.45 3.10 -10.36
C ALA A 151 4.84 3.90 -11.51
N GLN A 152 3.50 3.95 -11.52
CA GLN A 152 2.73 4.86 -12.33
C GLN A 152 1.75 5.59 -11.41
N LEU A 153 2.05 6.86 -11.14
CA LEU A 153 1.33 7.69 -10.17
C LEU A 153 0.38 8.69 -10.83
N SER A 154 0.21 8.58 -12.15
CA SER A 154 -0.84 9.25 -12.91
C SER A 154 -1.22 8.42 -14.15
N LYS A 155 -2.43 8.59 -14.69
CA LYS A 155 -2.82 7.92 -15.93
C LYS A 155 -1.87 8.32 -17.07
N SER A 156 -1.49 7.34 -17.89
CA SER A 156 -0.52 7.49 -18.97
C SER A 156 -1.06 6.89 -20.26
N THR A 157 -0.80 7.50 -21.40
CA THR A 157 -1.05 6.87 -22.71
C THR A 157 0.03 5.85 -23.08
N ASP A 158 1.19 5.92 -22.42
CA ASP A 158 2.42 5.28 -22.89
C ASP A 158 2.74 3.98 -22.15
N CYS A 159 1.89 3.59 -21.20
CA CYS A 159 2.00 2.32 -20.48
C CYS A 159 1.34 1.20 -21.29
N PRO A 160 2.10 0.27 -21.88
CA PRO A 160 1.57 -0.72 -22.82
C PRO A 160 0.99 -1.96 -22.13
N TYR A 161 1.02 -2.01 -20.80
CA TYR A 161 0.78 -3.23 -20.05
C TYR A 161 -0.70 -3.45 -19.75
N THR A 162 -1.15 -4.67 -20.01
CA THR A 162 -2.41 -5.21 -19.47
C THR A 162 -2.06 -6.42 -18.64
N ILE A 163 -2.53 -6.48 -17.40
CA ILE A 163 -2.24 -7.59 -16.48
C ILE A 163 -3.50 -8.36 -16.12
N THR A 164 -3.30 -9.61 -15.69
CA THR A 164 -4.38 -10.45 -15.17
C THR A 164 -4.40 -10.39 -13.65
N LEU A 165 -5.52 -9.93 -13.07
CA LEU A 165 -5.77 -9.96 -11.64
C LEU A 165 -6.80 -11.03 -11.29
N VAL A 166 -6.58 -11.74 -10.19
CA VAL A 166 -7.52 -12.71 -9.62
C VAL A 166 -7.96 -12.22 -8.25
N ASP A 167 -9.25 -11.96 -8.06
CA ASP A 167 -9.76 -11.56 -6.76
C ASP A 167 -9.85 -12.71 -5.75
N ARG A 168 -10.25 -12.41 -4.51
CA ARG A 168 -10.38 -13.43 -3.44
C ARG A 168 -11.44 -14.49 -3.76
N MET A 169 -12.35 -14.20 -4.68
CA MET A 169 -13.40 -15.10 -5.13
C MET A 169 -13.01 -15.90 -6.39
N GLY A 170 -11.77 -15.77 -6.87
CA GLY A 170 -11.28 -16.46 -8.06
C GLY A 170 -11.72 -15.82 -9.38
N ARG A 171 -12.22 -14.59 -9.37
CA ARG A 171 -12.64 -13.90 -10.58
C ARG A 171 -11.46 -13.24 -11.26
N ASN A 172 -11.36 -13.43 -12.57
CA ASN A 172 -10.33 -12.85 -13.41
C ASN A 172 -10.73 -11.46 -13.90
N TYR A 173 -9.78 -10.53 -13.86
CA TYR A 173 -9.89 -9.18 -14.40
C TYR A 173 -8.69 -8.88 -15.28
N PHE A 174 -8.94 -8.36 -16.48
CA PHE A 174 -7.90 -7.85 -17.36
C PHE A 174 -7.81 -6.34 -17.15
N VAL A 175 -6.71 -5.89 -16.57
CA VAL A 175 -6.53 -4.50 -16.15
C VAL A 175 -5.46 -3.85 -17.01
N SER A 176 -5.88 -2.90 -17.83
CA SER A 176 -5.01 -1.97 -18.53
C SER A 176 -4.34 -1.05 -17.51
N LEU A 177 -3.01 -1.16 -17.36
CA LEU A 177 -2.26 -0.39 -16.37
C LEU A 177 -2.24 1.11 -16.70
N LYS A 178 -2.35 1.47 -17.97
CA LYS A 178 -2.41 2.85 -18.48
C LYS A 178 -3.52 3.69 -17.82
N ASP A 179 -4.60 3.03 -17.41
CA ASP A 179 -5.81 3.64 -16.85
C ASP A 179 -5.82 3.63 -15.30
N THR A 180 -4.71 3.23 -14.68
CA THR A 180 -4.63 3.00 -13.23
C THR A 180 -3.46 3.74 -12.59
N HIS A 181 -3.50 3.79 -11.26
CA HIS A 181 -2.41 4.24 -10.41
C HIS A 181 -1.89 3.04 -9.66
N PHE A 182 -0.60 2.73 -9.83
CA PHE A 182 -0.02 1.55 -9.23
C PHE A 182 1.45 1.72 -8.83
N ILE A 183 1.86 0.85 -7.92
CA ILE A 183 3.26 0.63 -7.53
C ILE A 183 3.54 -0.87 -7.62
N LEU A 184 4.60 -1.23 -8.32
CA LEU A 184 5.19 -2.56 -8.30
C LEU A 184 6.35 -2.56 -7.31
N GLN A 185 6.31 -3.45 -6.33
CA GLN A 185 7.27 -3.51 -5.24
C GLN A 185 7.66 -4.96 -4.95
N LYS A 186 8.88 -5.18 -4.46
CA LYS A 186 9.28 -6.47 -3.89
C LYS A 186 8.33 -6.87 -2.76
N LYS A 187 8.01 -8.15 -2.70
CA LYS A 187 7.32 -8.77 -1.59
C LYS A 187 8.36 -9.25 -0.59
N GLY A 188 8.17 -8.88 0.67
CA GLY A 188 8.96 -9.41 1.78
C GLY A 188 8.07 -9.91 2.90
N SER A 189 8.71 -10.45 3.93
CA SER A 189 8.02 -10.89 5.14
C SER A 189 7.75 -9.71 6.05
N ARG A 190 6.69 -9.75 6.86
CA ARG A 190 6.54 -8.76 7.93
C ARG A 190 7.72 -8.87 8.88
N PHE A 191 8.15 -7.74 9.42
CA PHE A 191 9.37 -7.64 10.22
C PHE A 191 9.43 -8.67 11.36
N PHE A 192 8.44 -8.66 12.26
CA PHE A 192 8.43 -9.57 13.41
C PHE A 192 8.11 -11.04 13.04
N ASP A 193 7.33 -11.28 11.98
CA ASP A 193 7.06 -12.65 11.51
C ASP A 193 8.38 -13.34 11.08
N LYS A 194 9.27 -12.60 10.40
CA LYS A 194 10.58 -13.11 10.00
C LYS A 194 11.52 -13.30 11.19
N LEU A 195 11.52 -12.38 12.17
CA LEU A 195 12.30 -12.54 13.40
C LEU A 195 11.87 -13.78 14.21
N ASN A 196 10.57 -14.01 14.34
CA ASN A 196 10.04 -15.22 14.99
C ASN A 196 10.52 -16.50 14.29
N CYS A 197 10.57 -16.50 12.95
CA CYS A 197 11.08 -17.62 12.17
C CYS A 197 12.59 -17.84 12.39
N LEU A 198 13.40 -16.78 12.41
CA LEU A 198 14.84 -16.89 12.70
C LEU A 198 15.10 -17.43 14.11
N LEU A 199 14.33 -16.94 15.09
CA LEU A 199 14.44 -17.40 16.48
C LEU A 199 14.07 -18.88 16.62
N ALA A 200 12.96 -19.30 16.01
CA ALA A 200 12.52 -20.70 16.04
C ALA A 200 13.54 -21.66 15.42
N ASN A 201 14.36 -21.18 14.49
CA ASN A 201 15.42 -21.95 13.84
C ASN A 201 16.78 -21.85 14.55
N GLY A 202 16.90 -21.11 15.65
CA GLY A 202 18.16 -20.92 16.38
C GLY A 202 19.17 -20.00 15.68
N ASN A 203 18.74 -19.18 14.73
CA ASN A 203 19.62 -18.33 13.93
C ASN A 203 19.93 -16.99 14.62
N GLU A 204 20.55 -17.02 15.80
CA GLU A 204 20.82 -15.81 16.60
C GLU A 204 21.70 -14.79 15.87
N ASP A 205 22.70 -15.24 15.12
CA ASP A 205 23.58 -14.33 14.38
C ASP A 205 22.86 -13.59 13.25
N ASP A 206 21.84 -14.20 12.66
CA ASP A 206 20.99 -13.52 11.67
C ASP A 206 20.07 -12.49 12.33
N ILE A 207 19.60 -12.74 13.56
CA ILE A 207 18.86 -11.74 14.34
C ILE A 207 19.76 -10.53 14.64
N LYS A 208 21.02 -10.76 15.04
CA LYS A 208 22.01 -9.69 15.25
C LYS A 208 22.20 -8.85 13.99
N LYS A 209 22.37 -9.49 12.83
CA LYS A 209 22.45 -8.79 11.53
C LYS A 209 21.19 -7.97 11.25
N VAL A 210 20.00 -8.50 11.50
CA VAL A 210 18.74 -7.78 11.31
C VAL A 210 18.67 -6.55 12.22
N ILE A 211 19.07 -6.66 13.50
CA ILE A 211 19.13 -5.52 14.43
C ILE A 211 20.04 -4.43 13.86
N HIS A 212 21.27 -4.77 13.50
CA HIS A 212 22.24 -3.82 12.95
C HIS A 212 21.73 -3.17 11.66
N ASN A 213 21.25 -3.97 10.71
CA ASN A 213 20.74 -3.46 9.43
C ASN A 213 19.54 -2.54 9.64
N THR A 214 18.66 -2.83 10.60
CA THR A 214 17.49 -1.98 10.92
C THR A 214 17.92 -0.62 11.46
N PHE A 215 18.89 -0.60 12.37
CA PHE A 215 19.48 0.64 12.87
C PHE A 215 20.08 1.48 11.75
N MET A 216 20.92 0.88 10.91
CA MET A 216 21.56 1.57 9.79
C MET A 216 20.54 2.07 8.77
N PHE A 217 19.52 1.26 8.47
CA PHE A 217 18.44 1.62 7.53
C PHE A 217 17.68 2.87 7.96
N ILE A 218 17.24 2.92 9.22
CA ILE A 218 16.46 4.05 9.74
C ILE A 218 17.34 5.29 9.85
N LYS A 219 18.54 5.16 10.43
CA LYS A 219 19.50 6.26 10.55
C LYS A 219 19.84 6.86 9.19
N GLN A 220 20.10 6.03 8.18
CA GLN A 220 20.42 6.50 6.84
C GLN A 220 19.25 7.27 6.20
N ARG A 221 18.01 6.78 6.34
CA ARG A 221 16.80 7.49 5.88
C ARG A 221 16.71 8.88 6.51
N SER A 222 16.87 8.97 7.83
CA SER A 222 16.82 10.23 8.56
C SER A 222 17.93 11.20 8.10
N LEU A 223 19.17 10.70 7.92
CA LEU A 223 20.30 11.52 7.45
C LEU A 223 20.14 12.00 6.00
N GLN A 224 19.38 11.28 5.18
CA GLN A 224 18.98 11.74 3.85
C GLN A 224 17.89 12.83 3.89
N GLY A 225 17.42 13.21 5.08
CA GLY A 225 16.35 14.18 5.25
C GLY A 225 14.97 13.64 4.87
N ILE A 226 14.80 12.31 4.77
CA ILE A 226 13.51 11.69 4.48
C ILE A 226 12.85 11.35 5.82
N ILE A 227 11.72 11.98 6.11
CA ILE A 227 10.96 11.78 7.35
C ILE A 227 9.73 10.93 7.04
N ASP A 228 9.45 9.95 7.90
CA ASP A 228 8.24 9.16 7.88
C ASP A 228 7.34 9.60 9.04
N ASP A 229 6.13 10.07 8.73
CA ASP A 229 5.17 10.54 9.73
C ASP A 229 4.41 9.38 10.42
N ASP A 230 4.61 8.12 10.01
CA ASP A 230 4.03 6.93 10.68
C ASP A 230 5.00 5.73 10.66
N PRO A 231 6.18 5.81 11.32
CA PRO A 231 7.23 4.81 11.19
C PRO A 231 7.01 3.60 12.12
N VAL A 232 5.83 2.99 12.08
CA VAL A 232 5.49 1.84 12.93
C VAL A 232 6.17 0.58 12.40
N LEU A 233 7.25 0.16 13.08
CA LEU A 233 8.09 -0.97 12.67
C LEU A 233 7.30 -2.26 12.36
N SER A 234 6.34 -2.61 13.21
CA SER A 234 5.53 -3.83 13.04
C SER A 234 4.59 -3.83 11.84
N LYS A 235 4.25 -2.66 11.31
CA LYS A 235 3.23 -2.48 10.25
C LYS A 235 3.84 -2.11 8.92
N ASN A 236 4.79 -1.18 8.96
CA ASN A 236 5.24 -0.45 7.77
C ASN A 236 6.62 -0.91 7.29
N PHE A 237 7.26 -1.84 8.00
CA PHE A 237 8.55 -2.40 7.64
C PHE A 237 8.43 -3.91 7.43
N GLY A 238 9.21 -4.39 6.49
CA GLY A 238 9.37 -5.80 6.19
C GLY A 238 10.84 -6.19 6.17
N LEU A 239 11.08 -7.48 6.05
CA LEU A 239 12.40 -8.05 5.80
C LEU A 239 12.38 -8.81 4.49
N TYR A 240 13.34 -8.48 3.63
CA TYR A 240 13.72 -9.29 2.49
C TYR A 240 15.07 -9.91 2.84
N GLU A 241 15.08 -11.24 2.99
CA GLU A 241 16.21 -11.97 3.60
C GLU A 241 16.51 -11.42 5.02
N LEU A 242 17.63 -10.73 5.20
CA LEU A 242 18.06 -10.09 6.45
C LEU A 242 18.12 -8.55 6.34
N GLN A 243 17.62 -8.00 5.23
CA GLN A 243 17.65 -6.57 4.96
C GLN A 243 16.27 -5.95 5.23
N PRO A 244 16.18 -4.92 6.07
CA PRO A 244 14.94 -4.18 6.27
C PRO A 244 14.59 -3.42 4.99
N PHE A 245 13.30 -3.30 4.73
CA PHE A 245 12.79 -2.42 3.69
C PHE A 245 11.43 -1.87 4.12
N GLN A 246 11.09 -0.70 3.58
CA GLN A 246 9.85 -0.03 3.95
C GLN A 246 8.69 -0.51 3.06
N LEU A 247 7.73 -1.22 3.66
CA LEU A 247 6.53 -1.74 3.01
C LEU A 247 5.57 -0.61 2.64
N ASP A 248 5.30 0.31 3.57
CA ASP A 248 4.37 1.42 3.38
C ASP A 248 5.13 2.74 3.36
N THR A 249 5.13 3.40 2.20
CA THR A 249 5.77 4.69 1.95
C THR A 249 4.73 5.77 1.65
N GLY A 250 3.52 5.66 2.22
CA GLY A 250 2.43 6.61 1.99
C GLY A 250 2.48 7.91 2.81
N ARG A 251 3.48 8.03 3.70
CA ARG A 251 3.66 9.17 4.64
C ARG A 251 5.11 9.65 4.77
N LEU A 252 5.88 9.50 3.71
CA LEU A 252 7.19 10.10 3.56
C LEU A 252 7.08 11.56 3.15
N ARG A 253 8.01 12.38 3.65
CA ARG A 253 8.22 13.77 3.24
C ARG A 253 9.69 14.13 3.34
N GLU A 254 10.11 15.12 2.55
CA GLU A 254 11.43 15.71 2.69
C GLU A 254 11.46 16.70 3.85
N SER A 255 12.57 16.72 4.58
CA SER A 255 12.86 17.72 5.58
C SER A 255 13.28 19.02 4.91
N SER A 256 12.76 20.14 5.39
CA SER A 256 13.21 21.47 4.97
C SER A 256 14.57 21.87 5.58
N PHE A 257 15.08 21.06 6.52
CA PHE A 257 16.33 21.30 7.23
C PHE A 257 17.19 20.04 7.25
N SER A 258 18.51 20.22 7.28
CA SER A 258 19.44 19.11 7.49
C SER A 258 19.19 18.46 8.85
N ILE A 259 19.02 17.14 8.86
CA ILE A 259 18.84 16.35 10.08
C ILE A 259 20.22 16.10 10.71
N SER A 260 20.38 16.46 11.98
CA SER A 260 21.64 16.22 12.69
C SER A 260 21.83 14.72 12.96
N ARG A 261 23.07 14.30 13.20
CA ARG A 261 23.35 12.91 13.62
C ARG A 261 22.62 12.54 14.91
N GLN A 262 22.48 13.51 15.82
CA GLN A 262 21.77 13.29 17.07
C GLN A 262 20.27 13.09 16.84
N ASP A 263 19.65 13.89 15.97
CA ASP A 263 18.22 13.74 15.66
C ASP A 263 17.94 12.41 14.95
N ALA A 264 18.79 12.02 13.99
CA ALA A 264 18.70 10.74 13.32
C ALA A 264 18.83 9.56 14.30
N LYS A 265 19.73 9.66 15.29
CA LYS A 265 19.85 8.69 16.38
C LYS A 265 18.57 8.61 17.20
N GLN A 266 18.01 9.74 17.63
CA GLN A 266 16.77 9.77 18.42
C GLN A 266 15.58 9.19 17.66
N GLU A 267 15.42 9.51 16.37
CA GLU A 267 14.39 8.91 15.53
C GLU A 267 14.57 7.40 15.42
N THR A 268 15.81 6.95 15.20
CA THR A 268 16.15 5.53 15.11
C THR A 268 15.74 4.78 16.37
N LEU A 269 16.16 5.26 17.54
CA LEU A 269 15.83 4.63 18.83
C LEU A 269 14.31 4.61 19.08
N LYS A 270 13.61 5.69 18.73
CA LYS A 270 12.15 5.76 18.87
C LYS A 270 11.45 4.72 18.02
N ILE A 271 11.89 4.50 16.78
CA ILE A 271 11.28 3.53 15.86
C ILE A 271 11.61 2.09 16.29
N THR A 272 12.82 1.84 16.76
CA THR A 272 13.26 0.51 17.17
C THR A 272 12.88 0.13 18.60
N ALA A 273 12.23 1.01 19.37
CA ALA A 273 11.74 0.68 20.72
C ALA A 273 10.88 -0.62 20.73
N ALA A 274 10.03 -0.81 19.72
CA ALA A 274 9.23 -2.05 19.60
C ALA A 274 10.09 -3.30 19.34
N LEU A 275 11.27 -3.15 18.73
CA LEU A 275 12.24 -4.23 18.55
C LEU A 275 12.92 -4.55 19.88
N GLU A 276 13.29 -3.55 20.67
CA GLU A 276 13.81 -3.75 22.03
C GLU A 276 12.83 -4.54 22.90
N ASP A 277 11.57 -4.12 22.94
CA ASP A 277 10.49 -4.82 23.66
C ASP A 277 10.37 -6.29 23.22
N TRP A 278 10.46 -6.53 21.91
CA TRP A 278 10.40 -7.88 21.37
C TRP A 278 11.63 -8.72 21.76
N ILE A 279 12.84 -8.16 21.72
CA ILE A 279 14.07 -8.86 22.12
C ILE A 279 14.01 -9.23 23.60
N ASN A 280 13.69 -8.25 24.47
CA ASN A 280 13.59 -8.47 25.90
C ASN A 280 12.57 -9.56 26.28
N LYS A 281 11.52 -9.71 25.48
CA LYS A 281 10.50 -10.75 25.70
C LYS A 281 10.89 -12.13 25.15
N ASN A 282 11.50 -12.20 23.97
CA ASN A 282 11.63 -13.46 23.23
C ASN A 282 13.05 -14.03 23.21
N CYS A 283 14.07 -13.17 23.31
CA CYS A 283 15.49 -13.58 23.33
C CYS A 283 16.33 -12.60 24.19
N PRO A 284 16.12 -12.56 25.52
CA PRO A 284 16.80 -11.61 26.41
C PRO A 284 18.33 -11.65 26.32
N GLN A 285 18.91 -12.79 25.94
CA GLN A 285 20.35 -12.94 25.72
C GLN A 285 20.92 -11.99 24.66
N LEU A 286 20.09 -11.52 23.72
CA LEU A 286 20.48 -10.57 22.67
C LEU A 286 20.30 -9.10 23.08
N LEU A 287 19.76 -8.82 24.27
CA LEU A 287 19.51 -7.45 24.71
C LEU A 287 20.79 -6.63 24.83
N ASN A 288 21.87 -7.22 25.35
CA ASN A 288 23.16 -6.54 25.44
C ASN A 288 23.69 -6.13 24.05
N TYR A 289 23.57 -7.02 23.06
CA TYR A 289 23.97 -6.71 21.69
C TYR A 289 23.15 -5.56 21.09
N TYR A 290 21.84 -5.52 21.34
CA TYR A 290 20.98 -4.42 20.92
C TYR A 290 21.41 -3.09 21.56
N LEU A 291 21.66 -3.09 22.87
CA LEU A 291 22.08 -1.91 23.63
C LEU A 291 23.48 -1.41 23.25
N GLU A 292 24.39 -2.30 22.87
CA GLU A 292 25.71 -1.93 22.34
C GLU A 292 25.59 -1.33 20.94
N SER A 293 24.85 -2.00 20.05
CA SER A 293 24.62 -1.53 18.67
C SER A 293 23.92 -0.17 18.62
N SER A 294 23.08 0.14 19.61
CA SER A 294 22.38 1.43 19.69
C SER A 294 23.29 2.58 20.16
N LYS A 295 24.38 2.29 20.86
CA LYS A 295 25.39 3.29 21.26
C LYS A 295 26.18 3.76 20.05
N ASP A 296 26.46 2.87 19.11
CA ASP A 296 27.24 3.13 17.89
C ASP A 296 26.48 3.90 16.79
N LEU A 297 25.19 4.21 17.01
CA LEU A 297 24.39 5.15 16.21
C LEU A 297 24.91 6.58 16.35
#